data_AF-A0A8B8FBP2-F1
#
_entry.id   AF-A0A8B8FBP2-F1
#
_cell.length_a   1.000
_cell.length_b   1.000
_cell.length_c   1.000
_cell.angle_alpha   90.00
_cell.angle_beta   90.00
_cell.angle_gamma   90.00
#
_symmetry.space_group_name_H-M   'P 1'
#
loop_
_entity.id
_entity.type
_entity.pdbx_description
1 polymer ?
#
loop_
_entity_poly.entity_id
_entity_poly.type
_entity_poly.pdbx_seq_one_letter_code
_entity_poly.pdbx_strand_id
1 'polypeptide(L)'
;MLLRLIFKNKQFIKSISTISKKENIQKSSLNEVLTDSFGRKHNYLRISLTERCNLRCEYCMPLKGVQLSEQSKILTNYEIIRLISLFAEQGVNKIRLTGGEPTLKKDIIQIVESISDIKQLKTVAMTTNGLTLTKMLVDLQRAGLNALNISLDTLRQDTYGNITKRDGRLLKRVLAGIDLALQLGFSPVKVNCVLMRGVNFDELCDFIEMTRDRAIDYRFIEFMPFSMNDWKENRMVPYKEAVQEIMKSYSNFGPCDNNPNSTSKMYRVPGFMGRVGFISSMTDDYCDGCNRLRLMADGNLKTCLFENKEIHLRDPLRQGASNEELLSIISNAVQNKKRKHAAMVKRAVRPRAMVKAKRGAIQKRCGNISSDVMTGWHESSGDDGGRASRLTHVDGRTGDARMVDVSGKRATRRTATAVARVRLDETTTRLIAEDACKKGDVLSMARLAGVCAAKMTWQLIPLCHQIRLDVVTVDARLDVGRRAVLITATAVSTDRTGVEMECMTACAVAALTVYDMCKAVSRDIVVEHIKLQSKTGGKNDYARCHDDDDL
;
A
#
# COMPACT_ATOMS: atom_id res chain seq x y z
N MET A 1 -58.13 -18.88 -13.21
CA MET A 1 -58.18 -17.66 -12.39
C MET A 1 -56.84 -17.38 -11.67
N LEU A 2 -55.69 -17.74 -12.27
CA LEU A 2 -54.34 -17.49 -11.72
C LEU A 2 -53.38 -16.88 -12.76
N LEU A 3 -53.91 -16.23 -13.80
CA LEU A 3 -53.16 -15.62 -14.91
C LEU A 3 -53.50 -14.13 -15.13
N ARG A 4 -54.23 -13.50 -14.19
CA ARG A 4 -54.60 -12.08 -14.23
C ARG A 4 -53.89 -11.19 -13.19
N LEU A 5 -52.93 -11.73 -12.43
CA LEU A 5 -52.22 -11.02 -11.37
C LEU A 5 -50.80 -10.54 -11.72
N ILE A 6 -50.28 -10.84 -12.92
CA ILE A 6 -48.92 -10.45 -13.35
C ILE A 6 -48.90 -9.20 -14.26
N PHE A 7 -50.06 -8.69 -14.69
CA PHE A 7 -50.15 -7.53 -15.60
C PHE A 7 -50.71 -6.23 -14.99
N LYS A 8 -50.77 -6.12 -13.66
CA LYS A 8 -51.14 -4.87 -12.97
C LYS A 8 -49.99 -4.36 -12.09
N ASN A 9 -48.94 -3.83 -12.71
CA ASN A 9 -48.11 -2.78 -12.09
C ASN A 9 -47.21 -2.03 -13.10
N LYS A 10 -47.74 -1.75 -14.30
CA LYS A 10 -47.12 -0.86 -15.29
C LYS A 10 -47.77 0.54 -15.37
N GLN A 11 -48.52 0.94 -14.34
CA GLN A 11 -49.23 2.23 -14.30
C GLN A 11 -48.84 3.19 -13.16
N PHE A 12 -47.78 2.88 -12.38
CA PHE A 12 -47.26 3.82 -11.36
C PHE A 12 -46.08 4.69 -11.83
N ILE A 13 -45.86 4.78 -13.15
CA ILE A 13 -44.89 5.71 -13.76
C ILE A 13 -45.61 6.49 -14.85
N LYS A 14 -46.59 7.31 -14.48
CA LYS A 14 -47.25 8.29 -15.36
C LYS A 14 -48.09 9.30 -14.55
N SER A 15 -47.47 9.98 -13.59
CA SER A 15 -48.08 11.16 -12.96
C SER A 15 -47.06 12.14 -12.34
N ILE A 16 -45.87 12.28 -12.94
CA ILE A 16 -44.91 13.36 -12.60
C ILE A 16 -44.55 14.12 -13.88
N SER A 17 -45.57 14.58 -14.60
CA SER A 17 -45.38 15.36 -15.85
C SER A 17 -46.13 16.68 -15.85
N THR A 18 -46.43 17.26 -14.68
CA THR A 18 -47.14 18.55 -14.62
C THR A 18 -46.66 19.49 -13.50
N ILE A 19 -45.41 19.35 -13.04
CA ILE A 19 -44.74 20.37 -12.22
C ILE A 19 -43.38 20.66 -12.87
N SER A 20 -43.40 21.18 -14.10
CA SER A 20 -42.20 21.62 -14.79
C SER A 20 -42.37 23.08 -15.15
N LYS A 21 -41.85 23.97 -14.29
CA LYS A 21 -41.49 25.36 -14.63
C LYS A 21 -40.74 26.14 -13.52
N LYS A 22 -40.47 25.56 -12.34
CA LYS A 22 -39.70 26.24 -11.28
C LYS A 22 -38.35 25.60 -10.87
N GLU A 23 -37.99 24.42 -11.37
CA GLU A 23 -36.75 23.73 -10.97
C GLU A 23 -35.53 24.00 -11.88
N ASN A 24 -35.55 25.08 -12.66
CA ASN A 24 -34.46 25.39 -13.60
C ASN A 24 -33.29 26.19 -12.98
N ILE A 25 -33.27 26.34 -11.64
CA ILE A 25 -32.24 27.15 -10.94
C ILE A 25 -31.22 26.26 -10.17
N GLN A 26 -31.41 24.94 -10.08
CA GLN A 26 -30.52 24.04 -9.30
C GLN A 26 -29.82 22.93 -10.10
N LYS A 27 -29.91 22.93 -11.43
CA LYS A 27 -29.27 21.90 -12.27
C LYS A 27 -27.83 22.20 -12.68
N SER A 28 -27.28 23.35 -12.30
CA SER A 28 -25.92 23.77 -12.70
C SER A 28 -24.80 23.33 -11.75
N SER A 29 -25.09 22.84 -10.53
CA SER A 29 -24.05 22.44 -9.55
C SER A 29 -23.75 20.94 -9.49
N LEU A 30 -24.57 20.08 -10.11
CA LEU A 30 -24.39 18.62 -10.08
C LEU A 30 -23.41 18.08 -11.14
N ASN A 31 -22.93 18.92 -12.06
CA ASN A 31 -22.10 18.48 -13.19
C ASN A 31 -20.65 18.10 -12.82
N GLU A 32 -20.27 18.12 -11.54
CA GLU A 32 -18.88 17.87 -11.11
C GLU A 32 -18.71 16.88 -9.95
N VAL A 33 -19.71 16.02 -9.67
CA VAL A 33 -19.59 15.02 -8.57
C VAL A 33 -18.36 14.11 -8.73
N LEU A 34 -18.02 13.75 -9.96
CA LEU A 34 -16.88 12.89 -10.28
C LEU A 34 -15.68 13.66 -10.86
N THR A 35 -15.59 14.95 -10.59
CA THR A 35 -14.42 15.78 -10.93
C THR A 35 -13.65 16.10 -9.65
N ASP A 36 -12.35 15.83 -9.62
CA ASP A 36 -11.53 16.18 -8.46
C ASP A 36 -11.01 17.63 -8.50
N SER A 37 -10.34 18.04 -7.41
CA SER A 37 -9.74 19.36 -7.25
C SER A 37 -8.63 19.71 -8.26
N PHE A 38 -8.23 18.76 -9.11
CA PHE A 38 -7.25 18.95 -10.19
C PHE A 38 -7.90 18.94 -11.58
N GLY A 39 -9.23 18.93 -11.66
CA GLY A 39 -9.98 18.92 -12.91
C GLY A 39 -10.03 17.56 -13.61
N ARG A 40 -9.62 16.47 -12.94
CA ARG A 40 -9.67 15.12 -13.53
C ARG A 40 -11.08 14.57 -13.43
N LYS A 41 -11.66 14.20 -14.58
CA LYS A 41 -12.97 13.56 -14.65
C LYS A 41 -12.87 12.04 -14.49
N HIS A 42 -13.52 11.48 -13.47
CA HIS A 42 -13.46 10.06 -13.15
C HIS A 42 -14.59 9.26 -13.80
N ASN A 43 -14.38 8.83 -15.04
CA ASN A 43 -15.36 8.06 -15.82
C ASN A 43 -15.14 6.54 -15.80
N TYR A 44 -14.20 6.04 -14.99
CA TYR A 44 -13.82 4.64 -14.95
C TYR A 44 -13.85 4.08 -13.51
N LEU A 45 -14.83 3.22 -13.24
CA LEU A 45 -14.99 2.56 -11.94
C LEU A 45 -14.54 1.09 -12.01
N ARG A 46 -13.70 0.68 -11.06
CA ARG A 46 -13.30 -0.72 -10.84
C ARG A 46 -14.05 -1.27 -9.64
N ILE A 47 -14.61 -2.47 -9.76
CA ILE A 47 -15.45 -3.05 -8.71
C ILE A 47 -14.91 -4.43 -8.37
N SER A 48 -14.64 -4.65 -7.08
CA SER A 48 -14.28 -5.96 -6.55
C SER A 48 -15.57 -6.68 -6.16
N LEU A 49 -15.90 -7.78 -6.83
CA LEU A 49 -17.17 -8.50 -6.59
C LEU A 49 -17.08 -9.55 -5.47
N THR A 50 -15.87 -9.94 -5.12
CA THR A 50 -15.58 -10.96 -4.12
C THR A 50 -14.16 -10.79 -3.61
N GLU A 51 -13.85 -11.27 -2.42
CA GLU A 51 -12.48 -11.37 -1.89
C GLU A 51 -11.84 -12.73 -2.20
N ARG A 52 -12.63 -13.71 -2.64
CA ARG A 52 -12.17 -15.07 -2.90
C ARG A 52 -11.33 -15.12 -4.17
N CYS A 53 -10.26 -15.91 -4.14
CA CYS A 53 -9.43 -16.21 -5.30
C CYS A 53 -9.08 -17.71 -5.32
N ASN A 54 -9.04 -18.29 -6.51
CA ASN A 54 -8.63 -19.68 -6.74
C ASN A 54 -7.09 -19.81 -6.88
N LEU A 55 -6.35 -18.71 -6.99
CA LEU A 55 -4.89 -18.67 -6.95
C LEU A 55 -4.36 -18.13 -5.60
N ARG A 56 -3.06 -18.32 -5.34
CA ARG A 56 -2.33 -17.79 -4.17
C ARG A 56 -1.02 -17.15 -4.63
N CYS A 57 -1.14 -16.19 -5.56
CA CYS A 57 0.02 -15.60 -6.21
C CYS A 57 0.96 -14.96 -5.18
N GLU A 58 2.25 -15.28 -5.24
CA GLU A 58 3.27 -14.87 -4.27
C GLU A 58 3.29 -13.35 -3.99
N TYR A 59 3.05 -12.54 -5.02
CA TYR A 59 3.07 -11.08 -4.93
C TYR A 59 1.71 -10.45 -4.55
N CYS A 60 0.65 -11.24 -4.45
CA CYS A 60 -0.73 -10.75 -4.31
C CYS A 60 -1.44 -11.29 -3.08
N MET A 61 -1.29 -12.57 -2.73
CA MET A 61 -2.03 -13.20 -1.65
C MET A 61 -1.09 -14.12 -0.86
N PRO A 62 -1.01 -14.00 0.48
CA PRO A 62 -0.21 -14.90 1.30
C PRO A 62 -0.58 -16.37 1.06
N LEU A 63 0.38 -17.28 1.25
CA LEU A 63 0.15 -18.74 1.11
C LEU A 63 -1.04 -19.22 1.96
N LYS A 64 -1.17 -18.70 3.19
CA LYS A 64 -2.27 -19.00 4.11
C LYS A 64 -3.63 -18.40 3.67
N GLY A 65 -3.66 -17.61 2.60
CA GLY A 65 -4.82 -16.83 2.17
C GLY A 65 -4.98 -15.54 2.96
N VAL A 66 -6.09 -14.86 2.70
CA VAL A 66 -6.55 -13.69 3.47
C VAL A 66 -7.76 -14.09 4.30
N GLN A 67 -7.94 -13.43 5.45
CA GLN A 67 -9.17 -13.55 6.21
C GLN A 67 -10.32 -12.98 5.37
N LEU A 68 -11.33 -13.82 5.11
CA LEU A 68 -12.49 -13.41 4.32
C LEU A 68 -13.51 -12.72 5.21
N SER A 69 -14.07 -11.63 4.72
CA SER A 69 -15.20 -10.96 5.34
C SER A 69 -16.42 -11.89 5.37
N GLU A 70 -17.23 -11.75 6.41
CA GLU A 70 -18.54 -12.41 6.48
C GLU A 70 -19.41 -12.03 5.28
N GLN A 71 -20.25 -12.95 4.82
CA GLN A 71 -21.10 -12.72 3.65
C GLN A 71 -22.04 -11.52 3.83
N SER A 72 -22.47 -11.26 5.07
CA SER A 72 -23.27 -10.09 5.45
C SER A 72 -22.53 -8.78 5.18
N LYS A 73 -21.20 -8.75 5.25
CA LYS A 73 -20.37 -7.54 5.04
C LYS A 73 -20.08 -7.28 3.56
N ILE A 74 -20.31 -8.23 2.67
CA ILE A 74 -20.12 -8.07 1.23
C ILE A 74 -21.36 -7.45 0.60
N LEU A 75 -21.18 -6.58 -0.40
CA LEU A 75 -22.28 -6.01 -1.18
C LEU A 75 -23.06 -7.11 -1.91
N THR A 76 -24.38 -7.01 -1.83
CA THR A 76 -25.31 -7.82 -2.62
C THR A 76 -25.35 -7.35 -4.08
N ASN A 77 -25.88 -8.16 -4.99
CA ASN A 77 -26.00 -7.76 -6.40
C ASN A 77 -26.87 -6.50 -6.56
N TYR A 78 -27.96 -6.41 -5.80
CA TYR A 78 -28.84 -5.24 -5.84
C TYR A 78 -28.07 -3.97 -5.44
N GLU A 79 -27.29 -4.04 -4.36
CA GLU A 79 -26.46 -2.91 -3.91
C GLU A 79 -25.38 -2.55 -4.95
N ILE A 80 -24.75 -3.55 -5.56
CA ILE A 80 -23.76 -3.34 -6.63
C ILE A 80 -24.39 -2.61 -7.81
N ILE A 81 -25.53 -3.09 -8.32
CA ILE A 81 -26.21 -2.47 -9.47
C ILE A 81 -26.68 -1.06 -9.10
N ARG A 82 -27.27 -0.86 -7.91
CA ARG A 82 -27.69 0.48 -7.46
C ARG A 82 -26.52 1.47 -7.44
N LEU A 83 -25.37 1.08 -6.88
CA LEU A 83 -24.18 1.93 -6.87
C LEU A 83 -23.65 2.18 -8.29
N ILE A 84 -23.62 1.16 -9.16
CA ILE A 84 -23.17 1.32 -10.54
C ILE A 84 -24.06 2.30 -11.29
N SER A 85 -25.39 2.18 -11.18
CA SER A 85 -26.34 3.11 -11.79
C SER A 85 -26.08 4.54 -11.33
N LEU A 86 -25.86 4.74 -10.02
CA LEU A 86 -25.53 6.05 -9.45
C LEU A 86 -24.25 6.63 -10.05
N PHE A 87 -23.17 5.85 -10.13
CA PHE A 87 -21.92 6.30 -10.76
C PHE A 87 -22.09 6.58 -12.27
N ALA A 88 -22.89 5.77 -12.95
CA ALA A 88 -23.14 5.89 -14.39
C ALA A 88 -23.92 7.18 -14.72
N GLU A 89 -24.90 7.55 -13.90
CA GLU A 89 -25.62 8.82 -13.99
C GLU A 89 -24.71 10.04 -13.84
N GLN A 90 -23.62 9.92 -13.07
CA GLN A 90 -22.62 10.97 -12.88
C GLN A 90 -21.49 10.96 -13.92
N GLY A 91 -21.61 10.15 -14.98
CA GLY A 91 -20.67 10.17 -16.11
C GLY A 91 -19.63 9.05 -16.13
N VAL A 92 -19.72 8.05 -15.24
CA VAL A 92 -19.00 6.79 -15.45
C VAL A 92 -19.54 6.11 -16.70
N ASN A 93 -18.64 5.79 -17.62
CA ASN A 93 -18.99 5.10 -18.87
C ASN A 93 -18.24 3.76 -19.03
N LYS A 94 -17.36 3.44 -18.08
CA LYS A 94 -16.55 2.23 -18.07
C LYS A 94 -16.54 1.59 -16.70
N ILE A 95 -17.01 0.34 -16.65
CA ILE A 95 -16.92 -0.53 -15.48
C ILE A 95 -15.87 -1.59 -15.72
N ARG A 96 -15.11 -1.92 -14.67
CA ARG A 96 -14.27 -3.12 -14.66
C ARG A 96 -14.57 -3.98 -13.46
N LEU A 97 -15.02 -5.19 -13.74
CA LEU A 97 -15.23 -6.25 -12.77
C LEU A 97 -13.90 -6.91 -12.42
N THR A 98 -13.70 -7.07 -11.12
CA THR A 98 -12.52 -7.63 -10.47
C THR A 98 -12.97 -8.42 -9.23
N GLY A 99 -12.04 -8.86 -8.40
CA GLY A 99 -12.33 -9.46 -7.10
C GLY A 99 -11.04 -9.63 -6.31
N GLY A 100 -10.95 -10.75 -5.58
CA GLY A 100 -9.88 -11.71 -5.83
C GLY A 100 -9.98 -12.20 -7.28
N GLU A 101 -10.82 -13.20 -7.55
CA GLU A 101 -11.13 -13.68 -8.91
C GLU A 101 -12.64 -13.56 -9.21
N PRO A 102 -13.06 -12.67 -10.14
CA PRO A 102 -14.47 -12.41 -10.41
C PRO A 102 -15.25 -13.64 -10.91
N THR A 103 -14.60 -14.55 -11.64
CA THR A 103 -15.27 -15.74 -12.19
C THR A 103 -15.69 -16.76 -11.12
N LEU A 104 -15.32 -16.57 -9.86
CA LEU A 104 -15.81 -17.37 -8.73
C LEU A 104 -17.18 -16.90 -8.20
N LYS A 105 -17.65 -15.73 -8.62
CA LYS A 105 -18.96 -15.19 -8.25
C LYS A 105 -20.02 -15.95 -9.07
N LYS A 106 -20.87 -16.73 -8.38
CA LYS A 106 -21.83 -17.69 -9.00
C LYS A 106 -22.77 -17.05 -10.03
N ASP A 107 -23.11 -15.80 -9.81
CA ASP A 107 -24.08 -14.98 -10.51
C ASP A 107 -23.42 -13.89 -11.38
N ILE A 108 -22.15 -14.10 -11.76
CA ILE A 108 -21.38 -13.13 -12.55
C ILE A 108 -22.03 -12.81 -13.90
N ILE A 109 -22.69 -13.79 -14.54
CA ILE A 109 -23.35 -13.59 -15.83
C ILE A 109 -24.53 -12.62 -15.67
N GLN A 110 -25.39 -12.83 -14.66
CA GLN A 110 -26.52 -11.92 -14.40
C GLN A 110 -26.06 -10.51 -14.01
N ILE A 111 -24.94 -10.41 -13.27
CA ILE A 111 -24.34 -9.10 -12.95
C ILE A 111 -23.88 -8.38 -14.22
N VAL A 112 -23.20 -9.09 -15.13
CA VAL A 112 -22.76 -8.50 -16.41
C VAL A 112 -23.94 -8.06 -17.26
N GLU A 113 -24.99 -8.87 -17.34
CA GLU A 113 -26.23 -8.56 -18.05
C GLU A 113 -26.88 -7.28 -17.49
N SER A 114 -27.08 -7.23 -16.16
CA SER A 114 -27.68 -6.07 -15.48
C SER A 114 -26.86 -4.79 -15.66
N ILE A 115 -25.52 -4.89 -15.73
CA ILE A 115 -24.65 -3.74 -15.98
C ILE A 115 -24.75 -3.29 -17.44
N SER A 116 -24.86 -4.23 -18.37
CA SER A 116 -24.93 -3.93 -19.81
C SER A 116 -26.23 -3.26 -20.20
N ASP A 117 -27.31 -3.45 -19.44
CA ASP A 117 -28.58 -2.75 -19.60
C ASP A 117 -28.52 -1.25 -19.24
N ILE A 118 -27.46 -0.81 -18.55
CA ILE A 118 -27.28 0.59 -18.15
C ILE A 118 -26.71 1.39 -19.34
N LYS A 119 -27.59 2.15 -20.01
CA LYS A 119 -27.32 2.87 -21.28
C LYS A 119 -26.06 3.76 -21.28
N GLN A 120 -25.69 4.33 -20.13
CA GLN A 120 -24.51 5.20 -20.01
C GLN A 120 -23.19 4.42 -20.09
N LEU A 121 -23.21 3.12 -19.80
CA LEU A 121 -22.03 2.27 -19.77
C LEU A 121 -21.69 1.74 -21.16
N LYS A 122 -20.61 2.26 -21.74
CA LYS A 122 -20.11 1.84 -23.05
C LYS A 122 -19.18 0.64 -22.97
N THR A 123 -18.51 0.46 -21.83
CA THR A 123 -17.52 -0.60 -21.66
C THR A 123 -17.76 -1.36 -20.36
N VAL A 124 -18.08 -2.64 -20.49
CA VAL A 124 -18.11 -3.60 -19.39
C VAL A 124 -16.87 -4.48 -19.53
N ALA A 125 -15.90 -4.25 -18.65
CA ALA A 125 -14.62 -4.93 -18.67
C ALA A 125 -14.48 -5.93 -17.52
N MET A 126 -13.64 -6.94 -17.70
CA MET A 126 -13.26 -7.87 -16.62
C MET A 126 -11.75 -8.02 -16.53
N THR A 127 -11.22 -8.16 -15.31
CA THR A 127 -9.86 -8.67 -15.07
C THR A 127 -9.94 -10.03 -14.39
N THR A 128 -9.34 -11.05 -14.98
CA THR A 128 -9.36 -12.44 -14.49
C THR A 128 -7.98 -13.07 -14.63
N ASN A 129 -7.69 -14.09 -13.83
CA ASN A 129 -6.53 -14.97 -14.02
C ASN A 129 -6.71 -15.99 -15.15
N GLY A 130 -7.89 -16.07 -15.76
CA GLY A 130 -8.14 -16.84 -16.98
C GLY A 130 -8.40 -18.34 -16.78
N LEU A 131 -8.29 -18.90 -15.57
CA LEU A 131 -8.39 -20.37 -15.36
C LEU A 131 -9.74 -20.99 -15.75
N THR A 132 -10.81 -20.23 -15.59
CA THR A 132 -12.20 -20.64 -15.82
C THR A 132 -12.77 -20.02 -17.09
N LEU A 133 -11.99 -19.21 -17.79
CA LEU A 133 -12.45 -18.35 -18.87
C LEU A 133 -13.06 -19.15 -20.03
N THR A 134 -12.42 -20.27 -20.40
CA THR A 134 -12.91 -21.14 -21.48
C THR A 134 -14.30 -21.72 -21.22
N LYS A 135 -14.74 -21.78 -19.96
CA LYS A 135 -16.06 -22.31 -19.59
C LYS A 135 -17.17 -21.26 -19.61
N MET A 136 -16.83 -19.97 -19.52
CA MET A 136 -17.80 -18.91 -19.23
C MET A 136 -17.73 -17.74 -20.21
N LEU A 137 -16.67 -17.60 -21.00
CA LEU A 137 -16.43 -16.40 -21.81
C LEU A 137 -17.53 -16.16 -22.86
N VAL A 138 -18.07 -17.21 -23.47
CA VAL A 138 -19.17 -17.10 -24.44
C VAL A 138 -20.41 -16.50 -23.77
N ASP A 139 -20.80 -17.01 -22.60
CA ASP A 139 -21.97 -16.50 -21.89
C ASP A 139 -21.75 -15.09 -21.34
N LEU A 140 -20.53 -14.80 -20.88
CA LEU A 140 -20.15 -13.44 -20.46
C LEU A 140 -20.22 -12.45 -21.63
N GLN A 141 -19.75 -12.84 -22.82
CA GLN A 141 -19.84 -12.00 -24.02
C GLN A 141 -21.30 -11.76 -24.41
N ARG A 142 -22.13 -12.79 -24.41
CA ARG A 142 -23.59 -12.68 -24.67
C ARG A 142 -24.29 -11.77 -23.68
N ALA A 143 -23.89 -11.80 -22.42
CA ALA A 143 -24.39 -10.90 -21.38
C ALA A 143 -23.89 -9.45 -21.54
N GLY A 144 -22.99 -9.15 -22.48
CA GLY A 144 -22.51 -7.81 -22.79
C GLY A 144 -21.09 -7.47 -22.32
N LEU A 145 -20.31 -8.46 -21.83
CA LEU A 145 -18.89 -8.26 -21.56
C LEU A 145 -18.14 -7.98 -22.88
N ASN A 146 -17.52 -6.80 -22.99
CA ASN A 146 -16.91 -6.36 -24.24
C ASN A 146 -15.41 -5.98 -24.13
N ALA A 147 -14.82 -6.09 -22.94
CA ALA A 147 -13.39 -5.84 -22.75
C ALA A 147 -12.76 -6.79 -21.73
N LEU A 148 -11.60 -7.35 -22.05
CA LEU A 148 -10.95 -8.35 -21.22
C LEU A 148 -9.50 -7.98 -20.87
N ASN A 149 -9.13 -8.16 -19.61
CA ASN A 149 -7.75 -8.23 -19.16
C ASN A 149 -7.50 -9.60 -18.52
N ILE A 150 -6.48 -10.32 -18.99
CA ILE A 150 -6.06 -11.61 -18.44
C ILE A 150 -4.73 -11.42 -17.73
N SER A 151 -4.61 -11.85 -16.48
CA SER A 151 -3.34 -11.84 -15.75
C SER A 151 -2.54 -13.10 -16.07
N LEU A 152 -1.35 -12.94 -16.65
CA LEU A 152 -0.43 -14.02 -16.97
C LEU A 152 1.02 -13.53 -16.81
N ASP A 153 1.73 -14.08 -15.82
CA ASP A 153 3.05 -13.58 -15.44
C ASP A 153 4.21 -14.39 -16.01
N THR A 154 3.96 -15.48 -16.74
CA THR A 154 4.98 -16.41 -17.26
C THR A 154 4.38 -17.33 -18.32
N LEU A 155 5.20 -17.75 -19.27
CA LEU A 155 4.91 -18.76 -20.28
C LEU A 155 5.50 -20.13 -19.92
N ARG A 156 6.24 -20.23 -18.81
CA ARG A 156 6.86 -21.46 -18.31
C ARG A 156 5.99 -22.12 -17.26
N GLN A 157 5.75 -23.43 -17.41
CA GLN A 157 4.86 -24.20 -16.55
C GLN A 157 5.30 -24.18 -15.07
N ASP A 158 6.59 -24.38 -14.81
CA ASP A 158 7.10 -24.46 -13.44
C ASP A 158 7.09 -23.08 -12.76
N THR A 159 7.48 -22.03 -13.49
CA THR A 159 7.34 -20.65 -13.03
C THR A 159 5.89 -20.30 -12.74
N TYR A 160 4.93 -20.76 -13.56
CA TYR A 160 3.50 -20.53 -13.33
C TYR A 160 3.06 -21.16 -12.00
N GLY A 161 3.46 -22.40 -11.74
CA GLY A 161 3.17 -23.08 -10.48
C GLY A 161 3.80 -22.38 -9.28
N ASN A 162 5.05 -21.93 -9.43
CA ASN A 162 5.78 -21.18 -8.40
C ASN A 162 5.14 -19.83 -8.08
N ILE A 163 4.73 -19.06 -9.08
CA ILE A 163 4.08 -17.76 -8.88
C ILE A 163 2.72 -17.99 -8.23
N THR A 164 1.87 -18.82 -8.84
CA THR A 164 0.45 -18.94 -8.47
C THR A 164 0.18 -19.84 -7.26
N LYS A 165 1.19 -20.63 -6.86
CA LYS A 165 1.15 -21.67 -5.83
C LYS A 165 0.04 -22.69 -6.11
N ARG A 166 -0.08 -23.07 -7.39
CA ARG A 166 -1.01 -24.09 -7.93
C ARG A 166 -0.26 -25.00 -8.90
N ASP A 167 -0.94 -26.01 -9.43
CA ASP A 167 -0.38 -26.88 -10.47
C ASP A 167 0.00 -26.05 -11.71
N GLY A 168 1.29 -26.08 -12.07
CA GLY A 168 1.84 -25.42 -13.25
C GLY A 168 1.10 -25.77 -14.55
N ARG A 169 0.59 -27.00 -14.67
CA ARG A 169 -0.13 -27.50 -15.85
C ARG A 169 -1.42 -26.72 -16.14
N LEU A 170 -1.89 -25.91 -15.21
CA LEU A 170 -3.04 -25.03 -15.40
C LEU A 170 -2.75 -23.88 -16.37
N LEU A 171 -1.48 -23.55 -16.63
CA LEU A 171 -1.06 -22.55 -17.62
C LEU A 171 -1.76 -22.74 -18.97
N LYS A 172 -1.87 -23.99 -19.46
CA LYS A 172 -2.53 -24.31 -20.74
C LYS A 172 -3.99 -23.83 -20.81
N ARG A 173 -4.69 -23.77 -19.67
CA ARG A 173 -6.08 -23.26 -19.60
C ARG A 173 -6.13 -21.76 -19.78
N VAL A 174 -5.14 -21.03 -19.24
CA VAL A 174 -5.05 -19.57 -19.39
C VAL A 174 -4.74 -19.22 -20.85
N LEU A 175 -3.77 -19.91 -21.46
CA LEU A 175 -3.43 -19.73 -22.87
C LEU A 175 -4.62 -20.03 -23.79
N ALA A 176 -5.32 -21.16 -23.58
CA ALA A 176 -6.54 -21.47 -24.31
C ALA A 176 -7.65 -20.41 -24.12
N GLY A 177 -7.74 -19.80 -22.93
CA GLY A 177 -8.66 -18.70 -22.66
C GLY A 177 -8.32 -17.42 -23.43
N ILE A 178 -7.03 -17.11 -23.59
CA ILE A 178 -6.55 -15.99 -24.42
C ILE A 178 -6.93 -16.24 -25.88
N ASP A 179 -6.69 -17.44 -26.39
CA ASP A 179 -7.00 -17.79 -27.78
C ASP A 179 -8.50 -17.76 -28.05
N LEU A 180 -9.33 -18.27 -27.13
CA LEU A 180 -10.77 -18.15 -27.22
C LEU A 180 -11.24 -16.68 -27.23
N ALA A 181 -10.64 -15.83 -26.40
CA ALA A 181 -10.99 -14.41 -26.39
C ALA A 181 -10.67 -13.71 -27.73
N LEU A 182 -9.55 -14.05 -28.36
CA LEU A 182 -9.22 -13.56 -29.70
C LEU A 182 -10.22 -14.07 -30.74
N GLN A 183 -10.57 -15.36 -30.71
CA GLN A 183 -11.54 -15.97 -31.62
C GLN A 183 -12.94 -15.35 -31.50
N LEU A 184 -13.35 -14.96 -30.29
CA LEU A 184 -14.61 -14.27 -30.03
C LEU A 184 -14.58 -12.78 -30.40
N GLY A 185 -13.45 -12.26 -30.92
CA GLY A 185 -13.35 -10.90 -31.43
C GLY A 185 -13.09 -9.84 -30.36
N PHE A 186 -12.64 -10.21 -29.15
CA PHE A 186 -12.19 -9.21 -28.19
C PHE A 186 -10.97 -8.48 -28.75
N SER A 187 -11.07 -7.16 -28.99
CA SER A 187 -9.98 -6.38 -29.57
C SER A 187 -9.74 -5.05 -28.84
N PRO A 188 -8.53 -4.82 -28.29
CA PRO A 188 -7.47 -5.81 -28.06
C PRO A 188 -7.76 -6.65 -26.82
N VAL A 189 -7.41 -7.95 -26.86
CA VAL A 189 -7.23 -8.77 -25.66
C VAL A 189 -6.01 -8.24 -24.93
N LYS A 190 -6.17 -7.85 -23.67
CA LYS A 190 -5.07 -7.31 -22.87
C LYS A 190 -4.54 -8.40 -21.95
N VAL A 191 -3.25 -8.65 -22.00
CA VAL A 191 -2.58 -9.54 -21.04
C VAL A 191 -1.73 -8.67 -20.11
N ASN A 192 -1.78 -8.94 -18.81
CA ASN A 192 -1.03 -8.22 -17.79
C ASN A 192 -0.04 -9.16 -17.12
N CYS A 193 1.22 -8.75 -17.07
CA CYS A 193 2.31 -9.45 -16.41
C CYS A 193 2.98 -8.51 -15.39
N VAL A 194 3.07 -8.93 -14.14
CA VAL A 194 3.92 -8.24 -13.15
C VAL A 194 5.36 -8.68 -13.40
N LEU A 195 6.19 -7.75 -13.88
CA LEU A 195 7.57 -8.04 -14.25
C LEU A 195 8.47 -8.00 -13.01
N MET A 196 9.17 -9.10 -12.76
CA MET A 196 9.97 -9.33 -11.56
C MET A 196 11.34 -9.91 -11.92
N ARG A 197 12.39 -9.27 -11.40
CA ARG A 197 13.76 -9.76 -11.53
C ARG A 197 13.92 -11.10 -10.81
N GLY A 198 14.61 -12.03 -11.46
CA GLY A 198 14.84 -13.39 -10.95
C GLY A 198 13.59 -14.28 -10.97
N VAL A 199 12.52 -13.87 -11.65
CA VAL A 199 11.30 -14.68 -11.81
C VAL A 199 10.95 -14.87 -13.28
N ASN A 200 10.69 -13.76 -13.99
CA ASN A 200 10.15 -13.76 -15.35
C ASN A 200 10.78 -12.68 -16.25
N PHE A 201 11.81 -11.97 -15.76
CA PHE A 201 12.50 -10.95 -16.55
C PHE A 201 13.27 -11.55 -17.74
N ASP A 202 13.75 -12.78 -17.60
CA ASP A 202 14.41 -13.55 -18.66
C ASP A 202 13.43 -14.11 -19.71
N GLU A 203 12.12 -14.05 -19.46
CA GLU A 203 11.07 -14.43 -20.42
C GLU A 203 10.63 -13.26 -21.32
N LEU A 204 11.27 -12.08 -21.23
CA LEU A 204 10.86 -10.89 -21.97
C LEU A 204 10.68 -11.15 -23.46
N CYS A 205 11.67 -11.77 -24.11
CA CYS A 205 11.59 -12.08 -25.54
C CYS A 205 10.45 -13.04 -25.88
N ASP A 206 10.16 -14.03 -25.02
CA ASP A 206 9.08 -14.99 -25.20
C ASP A 206 7.71 -14.29 -25.16
N PHE A 207 7.53 -13.31 -24.28
CA PHE A 207 6.32 -12.50 -24.24
C PHE A 207 6.16 -11.60 -25.48
N ILE A 208 7.25 -11.04 -26.00
CA ILE A 208 7.21 -10.26 -27.25
C ILE A 208 6.78 -11.17 -28.40
N GLU A 209 7.35 -12.36 -28.48
CA GLU A 209 7.05 -13.35 -29.52
C GLU A 209 5.56 -13.74 -29.52
N MET A 210 4.92 -13.82 -28.35
CA MET A 210 3.48 -14.06 -28.24
C MET A 210 2.61 -13.01 -28.95
N THR A 211 3.16 -11.81 -29.20
CA THR A 211 2.47 -10.72 -29.91
C THR A 211 2.69 -10.72 -31.43
N ARG A 212 3.49 -11.64 -31.98
CA ARG A 212 3.80 -11.69 -33.42
C ARG A 212 2.55 -11.87 -34.26
N ASP A 213 1.84 -12.98 -34.04
CA ASP A 213 0.68 -13.41 -34.85
C ASP A 213 -0.66 -13.26 -34.10
N ARG A 214 -0.65 -12.58 -32.94
CA ARG A 214 -1.84 -12.42 -32.10
C ARG A 214 -2.07 -10.94 -31.80
N ALA A 215 -3.30 -10.48 -31.97
CA ALA A 215 -3.75 -9.12 -31.65
C ALA A 215 -3.89 -8.89 -30.13
N ILE A 216 -2.80 -9.14 -29.40
CA ILE A 216 -2.71 -9.02 -27.95
C ILE A 216 -1.94 -7.75 -27.59
N ASP A 217 -2.47 -7.02 -26.61
CA ASP A 217 -1.69 -6.01 -25.89
C ASP A 217 -1.07 -6.66 -24.65
N TYR A 218 0.20 -7.07 -24.73
CA TYR A 218 0.93 -7.67 -23.61
C TYR A 218 1.56 -6.58 -22.76
N ARG A 219 1.15 -6.44 -21.50
CA ARG A 219 1.47 -5.27 -20.67
C ARG A 219 2.23 -5.66 -19.42
N PHE A 220 3.44 -5.12 -19.31
CA PHE A 220 4.30 -5.26 -18.15
C PHE A 220 3.97 -4.21 -17.09
N ILE A 221 3.77 -4.66 -15.87
CA ILE A 221 3.49 -3.84 -14.69
C ILE A 221 4.71 -3.90 -13.79
N GLU A 222 5.22 -2.74 -13.37
CA GLU A 222 6.30 -2.67 -12.39
C GLU A 222 5.85 -3.31 -11.07
N PHE A 223 6.72 -4.11 -10.47
CA PHE A 223 6.44 -4.73 -9.18
C PHE A 223 6.32 -3.68 -8.06
N MET A 224 5.11 -3.54 -7.51
CA MET A 224 4.75 -2.49 -6.54
C MET A 224 4.75 -3.00 -5.09
N PRO A 225 5.10 -2.14 -4.12
CA PRO A 225 5.03 -2.47 -2.69
C PRO A 225 3.58 -2.50 -2.22
N PHE A 226 3.12 -3.65 -1.74
CA PHE A 226 1.86 -3.79 -1.02
C PHE A 226 2.11 -4.41 0.36
N SER A 227 1.27 -4.11 1.35
CA SER A 227 1.41 -4.66 2.70
C SER A 227 1.40 -6.19 2.76
N MET A 228 0.90 -6.86 1.71
CA MET A 228 0.73 -8.30 1.65
C MET A 228 1.82 -9.02 0.84
N ASN A 229 2.82 -8.31 0.31
CA ASN A 229 3.90 -8.92 -0.46
C ASN A 229 5.28 -8.64 0.14
N ASP A 230 6.22 -9.58 -0.05
CA ASP A 230 7.64 -9.43 0.33
C ASP A 230 8.35 -8.53 -0.69
N TRP A 231 7.89 -7.29 -0.80
CA TRP A 231 8.45 -6.34 -1.76
C TRP A 231 9.89 -6.00 -1.39
N LYS A 232 10.77 -6.16 -2.38
CA LYS A 232 12.18 -5.82 -2.31
C LYS A 232 12.54 -5.03 -3.55
N GLU A 233 13.17 -3.89 -3.37
CA GLU A 233 13.52 -2.96 -4.46
C GLU A 233 14.33 -3.65 -5.57
N ASN A 234 15.22 -4.58 -5.22
CA ASN A 234 16.02 -5.34 -6.16
C ASN A 234 15.22 -6.28 -7.09
N ARG A 235 13.98 -6.63 -6.74
CA ARG A 235 13.08 -7.42 -7.59
C ARG A 235 12.33 -6.56 -8.61
N MET A 236 12.27 -5.25 -8.42
CA MET A 236 11.61 -4.35 -9.36
C MET A 236 12.45 -4.19 -10.64
N VAL A 237 11.78 -4.18 -11.78
CA VAL A 237 12.36 -3.89 -13.10
C VAL A 237 11.74 -2.60 -13.62
N PRO A 238 12.48 -1.49 -13.68
CA PRO A 238 12.04 -0.26 -14.34
C PRO A 238 11.67 -0.49 -15.80
N TYR A 239 10.61 0.16 -16.30
CA TYR A 239 10.21 -0.06 -17.70
C TYR A 239 11.31 0.26 -18.71
N LYS A 240 12.15 1.28 -18.45
CA LYS A 240 13.26 1.66 -19.35
C LYS A 240 14.28 0.53 -19.49
N GLU A 241 14.53 -0.21 -18.40
CA GLU A 241 15.40 -1.37 -18.43
C GLU A 241 14.78 -2.50 -19.26
N ALA A 242 13.49 -2.77 -19.08
CA ALA A 242 12.78 -3.77 -19.88
C ALA A 242 12.77 -3.43 -21.38
N VAL A 243 12.56 -2.15 -21.74
CA VAL A 243 12.65 -1.67 -23.12
C VAL A 243 14.05 -1.90 -23.69
N GLN A 244 15.09 -1.52 -22.94
CA GLN A 244 16.49 -1.74 -23.36
C GLN A 244 16.81 -3.21 -23.56
N GLU A 245 16.31 -4.09 -22.69
CA GLU A 245 16.51 -5.54 -22.82
C GLU A 245 15.85 -6.07 -24.09
N ILE A 246 14.61 -5.68 -24.37
CA ILE A 246 13.89 -6.09 -25.59
C ILE A 246 14.61 -5.59 -26.84
N MET A 247 15.12 -4.36 -26.83
CA MET A 247 15.83 -3.76 -27.97
C MET A 247 17.11 -4.51 -28.36
N LYS A 248 17.71 -5.30 -27.46
CA LYS A 248 18.87 -6.15 -27.80
C LYS A 248 18.53 -7.22 -28.84
N SER A 249 17.32 -7.77 -28.78
CA SER A 249 16.82 -8.80 -29.70
C SER A 249 15.95 -8.23 -30.82
N TYR A 250 15.33 -7.06 -30.59
CA TYR A 250 14.41 -6.41 -31.51
C TYR A 250 14.81 -4.95 -31.74
N SER A 251 15.76 -4.71 -32.65
CA SER A 251 16.34 -3.38 -32.90
C SER A 251 15.31 -2.32 -33.30
N ASN A 252 14.23 -2.73 -33.97
CA ASN A 252 13.17 -1.84 -34.44
C ASN A 252 12.00 -1.71 -33.45
N PHE A 253 12.15 -2.22 -32.22
CA PHE A 253 11.14 -2.06 -31.17
C PHE A 253 11.00 -0.59 -30.78
N GLY A 254 9.81 -0.01 -30.99
CA GLY A 254 9.62 1.43 -30.86
C GLY A 254 8.26 1.82 -30.27
N PRO A 255 8.13 3.06 -29.77
CA PRO A 255 6.89 3.56 -29.17
C PRO A 255 5.75 3.64 -30.20
N CYS A 256 4.52 3.57 -29.71
CA CYS A 256 3.29 3.73 -30.47
C CYS A 256 2.43 4.86 -29.89
N ASP A 257 1.45 5.31 -30.68
CA ASP A 257 0.46 6.29 -30.22
C ASP A 257 -0.31 5.77 -28.99
N ASN A 258 -0.37 6.60 -27.97
CA ASN A 258 -1.10 6.35 -26.74
C ASN A 258 -2.33 7.24 -26.66
N ASN A 259 -3.46 6.68 -26.21
CA ASN A 259 -4.60 7.50 -25.86
C ASN A 259 -4.25 8.43 -24.67
N PRO A 260 -4.87 9.63 -24.56
CA PRO A 260 -4.55 10.61 -23.52
C PRO A 260 -4.63 10.08 -22.08
N ASN A 261 -5.54 9.14 -21.81
CA ASN A 261 -5.73 8.51 -20.50
C ASN A 261 -5.16 7.07 -20.44
N SER A 262 -4.21 6.73 -21.33
CA SER A 262 -3.59 5.41 -21.33
C SER A 262 -2.72 5.24 -20.09
N THR A 263 -2.91 4.14 -19.39
CA THR A 263 -2.11 3.77 -18.22
C THR A 263 -0.80 3.10 -18.59
N SER A 264 -0.66 2.69 -19.85
CA SER A 264 0.51 2.00 -20.37
C SER A 264 1.14 2.82 -21.49
N LYS A 265 2.46 2.91 -21.47
CA LYS A 265 3.26 3.39 -22.60
C LYS A 265 3.36 2.25 -23.61
N MET A 266 2.69 2.38 -24.75
CA MET A 266 2.65 1.33 -25.77
C MET A 266 3.86 1.40 -26.71
N TYR A 267 4.35 0.22 -27.07
CA TYR A 267 5.44 -0.06 -28.00
C TYR A 267 5.02 -1.19 -28.93
N ARG A 268 5.73 -1.34 -30.05
CA ARG A 268 5.54 -2.47 -30.97
C ARG A 268 6.85 -2.84 -31.64
N VAL A 269 6.91 -4.09 -32.09
CA VAL A 269 7.83 -4.51 -33.14
C VAL A 269 7.12 -4.32 -34.49
N PRO A 270 7.73 -3.65 -35.49
CA PRO A 270 7.16 -3.57 -36.83
C PRO A 270 6.86 -4.97 -37.41
N GLY A 271 5.72 -5.11 -38.09
CA GLY A 271 5.25 -6.40 -38.63
C GLY A 271 4.49 -7.28 -37.63
N PHE A 272 4.61 -7.03 -36.31
CA PHE A 272 3.84 -7.78 -35.32
C PHE A 272 2.40 -7.26 -35.27
N MET A 273 1.45 -8.18 -35.10
CA MET A 273 0.02 -7.90 -34.97
C MET A 273 -0.33 -7.24 -33.63
N GLY A 274 0.29 -7.71 -32.55
CA GLY A 274 0.08 -7.23 -31.20
C GLY A 274 0.99 -6.06 -30.82
N ARG A 275 0.86 -5.64 -29.56
CA ARG A 275 1.62 -4.52 -28.98
C ARG A 275 2.06 -4.86 -27.56
N VAL A 276 3.05 -4.10 -27.10
CA VAL A 276 3.66 -4.27 -25.80
C VAL A 276 3.48 -2.99 -25.00
N GLY A 277 2.93 -3.08 -23.80
CA GLY A 277 2.70 -1.92 -22.95
C GLY A 277 3.52 -1.95 -21.68
N PHE A 278 3.94 -0.78 -21.19
CA PHE A 278 4.61 -0.66 -19.90
C PHE A 278 3.80 0.24 -18.96
N ILE A 279 3.42 -0.30 -17.80
CA ILE A 279 2.69 0.38 -16.73
C ILE A 279 3.71 0.74 -15.65
N SER A 280 4.30 1.92 -15.79
CA SER A 280 5.37 2.46 -14.96
C SER A 280 4.86 3.10 -13.66
N SER A 281 4.16 2.30 -12.85
CA SER A 281 3.47 2.80 -11.66
C SER A 281 4.40 3.41 -10.60
N MET A 282 5.70 3.08 -10.62
CA MET A 282 6.68 3.51 -9.62
C MET A 282 7.69 4.51 -10.19
N THR A 283 8.17 4.28 -11.41
CA THR A 283 9.30 5.04 -11.97
C THR A 283 8.88 6.27 -12.78
N ASP A 284 7.66 6.30 -13.31
CA ASP A 284 7.18 7.33 -14.24
C ASP A 284 5.64 7.31 -14.24
N ASP A 285 5.06 7.86 -13.18
CA ASP A 285 3.63 7.73 -12.85
C ASP A 285 2.70 8.45 -13.84
N TYR A 286 1.45 8.02 -13.89
CA TYR A 286 0.40 8.54 -14.78
C TYR A 286 -0.74 9.22 -14.00
N CYS A 287 -0.45 9.79 -12.83
CA CYS A 287 -1.50 10.29 -11.94
C CYS A 287 -2.24 11.51 -12.52
N ASP A 288 -1.56 12.36 -13.28
CA ASP A 288 -2.15 13.58 -13.85
C ASP A 288 -3.31 13.28 -14.83
N GLY A 289 -3.27 12.13 -15.53
CA GLY A 289 -4.38 11.64 -16.40
C GLY A 289 -5.30 10.61 -15.74
N CYS A 290 -5.23 10.41 -14.42
CA CYS A 290 -5.93 9.30 -13.76
C CYS A 290 -7.44 9.56 -13.58
N ASN A 291 -8.26 8.79 -14.29
CA ASN A 291 -9.72 8.85 -14.28
C ASN A 291 -10.40 7.71 -13.48
N ARG A 292 -9.69 7.06 -12.55
CA ARG A 292 -10.13 5.81 -11.93
C ARG A 292 -10.59 5.95 -10.48
N LEU A 293 -11.67 5.25 -10.16
CA LEU A 293 -12.15 4.98 -8.80
C LEU A 293 -12.24 3.46 -8.58
N ARG A 294 -12.19 3.01 -7.32
CA ARG A 294 -12.29 1.59 -6.97
C ARG A 294 -13.31 1.37 -5.85
N LEU A 295 -14.33 0.58 -6.12
CA LEU A 295 -15.27 0.06 -5.13
C LEU A 295 -14.82 -1.35 -4.71
N MET A 296 -14.60 -1.54 -3.42
CA MET A 296 -14.22 -2.81 -2.81
C MET A 296 -15.48 -3.69 -2.58
N ALA A 297 -15.27 -4.99 -2.32
CA ALA A 297 -16.37 -5.95 -2.21
C ALA A 297 -17.24 -5.71 -0.97
N ASP A 298 -16.66 -5.13 0.07
CA ASP A 298 -17.33 -4.70 1.30
C ASP A 298 -18.04 -3.34 1.18
N GLY A 299 -17.96 -2.70 0.00
CA GLY A 299 -18.56 -1.40 -0.28
C GLY A 299 -17.73 -0.19 0.14
N ASN A 300 -16.44 -0.38 0.39
CA ASN A 300 -15.52 0.73 0.60
C ASN A 300 -15.05 1.32 -0.74
N LEU A 301 -15.20 2.63 -0.90
CA LEU A 301 -14.69 3.38 -2.03
C LEU A 301 -13.25 3.84 -1.76
N LYS A 302 -12.35 3.53 -2.69
CA LYS A 302 -10.99 4.04 -2.77
C LYS A 302 -10.85 4.95 -3.98
N THR A 303 -10.43 6.18 -3.74
CA THR A 303 -10.12 7.14 -4.81
C THR A 303 -8.72 6.89 -5.40
N CYS A 304 -7.80 6.29 -4.63
CA CYS A 304 -6.47 5.88 -5.08
C CYS A 304 -6.14 4.45 -4.62
N LEU A 305 -5.36 3.73 -5.42
CA LEU A 305 -4.93 2.36 -5.08
C LEU A 305 -4.00 2.32 -3.84
N PHE A 306 -3.22 3.38 -3.63
CA PHE A 306 -2.21 3.49 -2.57
C PHE A 306 -2.69 4.30 -1.35
N GLU A 307 -3.96 4.67 -1.32
CA GLU A 307 -4.50 5.43 -0.21
C GLU A 307 -5.12 4.48 0.83
N ASN A 308 -4.74 4.69 2.10
CA ASN A 308 -5.27 3.91 3.21
C ASN A 308 -6.66 4.36 3.64
N LYS A 309 -7.05 5.61 3.29
CA LYS A 309 -8.37 6.14 3.61
C LYS A 309 -9.42 5.44 2.74
N GLU A 310 -10.36 4.79 3.40
CA GLU A 310 -11.51 4.11 2.80
C GLU A 310 -12.78 4.88 3.13
N ILE A 311 -13.66 5.07 2.14
CA ILE A 311 -14.96 5.73 2.32
C ILE A 311 -16.05 4.67 2.29
N HIS A 312 -16.78 4.50 3.40
CA HIS A 312 -17.82 3.48 3.52
C HIS A 312 -19.10 3.91 2.80
N LEU A 313 -19.47 3.20 1.72
CA LEU A 313 -20.76 3.42 1.04
C LEU A 313 -21.82 2.40 1.42
N ARG A 314 -21.42 1.19 1.86
CA ARG A 314 -22.35 0.11 2.22
C ARG A 314 -23.28 0.49 3.37
N ASP A 315 -22.73 1.00 4.46
CA ASP A 315 -23.50 1.21 5.68
C ASP A 315 -24.55 2.32 5.50
N PRO A 316 -24.22 3.50 4.91
CA PRO A 316 -25.23 4.49 4.53
C PRO A 316 -26.29 3.93 3.57
N LEU A 317 -25.86 3.15 2.56
CA LEU A 317 -26.76 2.53 1.58
C LEU A 317 -27.80 1.62 2.27
N ARG A 318 -27.39 0.85 3.27
CA ARG A 318 -28.25 -0.06 4.04
C ARG A 318 -29.11 0.63 5.08
N GLN A 319 -28.65 1.78 5.59
CA GLN A 319 -29.44 2.65 6.48
C GLN A 319 -30.52 3.44 5.72
N GLY A 320 -30.63 3.26 4.40
CA GLY A 320 -31.67 3.89 3.58
C GLY A 320 -31.29 5.25 3.02
N ALA A 321 -29.98 5.59 2.97
CA ALA A 321 -29.52 6.85 2.42
C ALA A 321 -30.07 7.10 1.01
N SER A 322 -30.44 8.36 0.74
CA SER A 322 -30.91 8.81 -0.57
C SER A 322 -29.78 8.80 -1.60
N ASN A 323 -30.12 8.94 -2.87
CA ASN A 323 -29.12 9.04 -3.93
C ASN A 323 -28.27 10.31 -3.75
N GLU A 324 -28.88 11.43 -3.35
CA GLU A 324 -28.21 12.71 -3.10
C GLU A 324 -27.21 12.61 -1.95
N GLU A 325 -27.56 11.92 -0.87
CA GLU A 325 -26.66 11.69 0.26
C GLU A 325 -25.45 10.85 -0.14
N LEU A 326 -25.66 9.76 -0.88
CA LEU A 326 -24.57 8.93 -1.40
C LEU A 326 -23.67 9.71 -2.37
N LEU A 327 -24.27 10.53 -3.25
CA LEU A 327 -23.54 11.39 -4.17
C LEU A 327 -22.71 12.45 -3.43
N SER A 328 -23.23 13.02 -2.34
CA SER A 328 -22.47 13.94 -1.48
C SER A 328 -21.24 13.26 -0.86
N ILE A 329 -21.40 12.04 -0.34
CA ILE A 329 -20.28 11.24 0.19
C ILE A 329 -19.23 10.97 -0.89
N ILE A 330 -19.68 10.57 -2.09
CA ILE A 330 -18.80 10.29 -3.23
C ILE A 330 -18.08 11.56 -3.71
N SER A 331 -18.80 12.68 -3.84
CA SER A 331 -18.24 13.97 -4.26
C SER A 331 -17.14 14.42 -3.31
N ASN A 332 -17.42 14.39 -2.00
CA ASN A 332 -16.44 14.73 -0.97
C ASN A 332 -15.20 13.83 -1.04
N ALA A 333 -15.38 12.52 -1.30
CA ALA A 333 -14.25 11.61 -1.49
C ALA A 333 -13.40 12.00 -2.70
N VAL A 334 -14.05 12.25 -3.84
CA VAL A 334 -13.40 12.60 -5.11
C VAL A 334 -12.67 13.94 -5.02
N GLN A 335 -13.27 14.97 -4.45
CA GLN A 335 -12.64 16.29 -4.28
C GLN A 335 -11.36 16.23 -3.44
N ASN A 336 -11.34 15.34 -2.44
CA ASN A 336 -10.18 15.09 -1.57
C ASN A 336 -9.11 14.16 -2.19
N LYS A 337 -9.33 13.67 -3.42
CA LYS A 337 -8.36 12.82 -4.12
C LYS A 337 -7.07 13.59 -4.36
N LYS A 338 -5.96 13.07 -3.83
CA LYS A 338 -4.63 13.68 -4.00
C LYS A 338 -4.20 13.69 -5.47
N ARG A 339 -3.38 14.68 -5.85
CA ARG A 339 -2.84 14.79 -7.22
C ARG A 339 -2.08 13.53 -7.64
N LYS A 340 -1.20 13.04 -6.76
CA LYS A 340 -0.41 11.83 -6.96
C LYS A 340 -0.31 11.05 -5.66
N HIS A 341 -0.03 9.76 -5.75
CA HIS A 341 0.32 8.98 -4.57
C HIS A 341 1.71 9.41 -4.05
N ALA A 342 1.96 9.22 -2.76
CA ALA A 342 3.28 9.53 -2.21
C ALA A 342 4.34 8.65 -2.88
N ALA A 343 5.45 9.24 -3.32
CA ALA A 343 6.54 8.48 -3.91
C ALA A 343 7.09 7.52 -2.84
N MET A 344 6.82 6.22 -2.99
CA MET A 344 7.32 5.20 -2.06
C MET A 344 8.83 4.95 -2.25
N VAL A 345 9.44 5.52 -3.30
CA VAL A 345 10.88 5.45 -3.58
C VAL A 345 11.47 6.86 -3.64
N LYS A 346 12.07 7.31 -2.53
CA LYS A 346 13.08 8.36 -2.54
C LYS A 346 14.30 7.92 -1.73
N ARG A 347 15.22 7.24 -2.40
CA ARG A 347 16.67 7.37 -2.19
C ARG A 347 17.38 7.13 -3.52
N ALA A 348 17.29 8.12 -4.41
CA ALA A 348 18.11 8.15 -5.62
C ALA A 348 19.58 8.34 -5.21
N VAL A 349 20.37 7.27 -5.37
CA VAL A 349 21.83 7.35 -5.45
C VAL A 349 22.15 8.29 -6.62
N ARG A 350 22.83 9.41 -6.34
CA ARG A 350 23.38 10.27 -7.40
C ARG A 350 24.43 9.47 -8.20
N PRO A 351 24.45 9.54 -9.55
CA PRO A 351 25.50 8.91 -10.32
C PRO A 351 26.84 9.55 -9.98
N ARG A 352 27.85 8.72 -9.64
CA ARG A 352 29.24 9.15 -9.56
C ARG A 352 29.65 9.67 -10.94
N ALA A 353 30.04 10.95 -11.00
CA ALA A 353 30.75 11.48 -12.16
C ALA A 353 32.06 10.71 -12.34
N MET A 354 32.28 10.18 -13.55
CA MET A 354 33.54 9.58 -13.96
C MET A 354 34.61 10.68 -13.99
N VAL A 355 35.61 10.59 -13.11
CA VAL A 355 36.85 11.36 -13.28
C VAL A 355 37.84 10.49 -14.05
N LYS A 356 38.16 10.95 -15.25
CA LYS A 356 39.22 10.41 -16.12
C LYS A 356 40.55 10.44 -15.37
N ALA A 357 41.24 9.30 -15.37
CA ALA A 357 42.64 9.23 -14.99
C ALA A 357 43.51 10.02 -15.97
N LYS A 358 44.33 10.94 -15.46
CA LYS A 358 45.59 11.33 -16.11
C LYS A 358 46.70 11.43 -15.06
N ARG A 359 47.81 10.78 -15.43
CA ARG A 359 49.11 10.71 -14.76
C ARG A 359 49.78 12.09 -14.75
N GLY A 360 50.61 12.34 -13.73
CA GLY A 360 51.58 13.43 -13.72
C GLY A 360 52.16 13.69 -12.34
N ALA A 361 53.42 13.31 -12.14
CA ALA A 361 54.20 13.55 -10.93
C ALA A 361 54.68 15.02 -10.85
N ILE A 362 55.34 15.36 -9.72
CA ILE A 362 56.34 16.44 -9.49
C ILE A 362 55.88 17.62 -8.59
N GLN A 363 56.26 17.52 -7.30
CA GLN A 363 57.19 18.40 -6.55
C GLN A 363 56.79 19.81 -6.02
N LYS A 364 57.31 20.07 -4.79
CA LYS A 364 57.53 21.35 -4.03
C LYS A 364 56.27 22.01 -3.42
N ARG A 365 56.15 22.23 -2.11
CA ARG A 365 56.96 22.95 -1.06
C ARG A 365 56.64 24.46 -1.01
N CYS A 366 56.14 24.87 0.16
CA CYS A 366 56.00 26.22 0.74
C CYS A 366 54.97 27.20 0.14
N GLY A 367 54.29 27.92 1.05
CA GLY A 367 53.71 29.23 0.73
C GLY A 367 52.42 29.58 1.48
N ASN A 368 52.58 30.12 2.68
CA ASN A 368 51.68 30.99 3.46
C ASN A 368 50.33 31.40 2.84
N ILE A 369 49.25 31.14 3.59
CA ILE A 369 48.01 31.92 3.54
C ILE A 369 47.90 32.66 4.88
N SER A 370 47.93 33.98 4.81
CA SER A 370 47.39 34.90 5.82
C SER A 370 46.35 35.75 5.13
N SER A 371 45.14 35.78 5.67
CA SER A 371 44.38 37.01 5.87
C SER A 371 43.16 36.70 6.73
N ASP A 372 43.20 37.31 7.90
CA ASP A 372 42.22 37.50 8.97
C ASP A 372 40.73 37.52 8.56
N VAL A 373 39.85 37.11 9.48
CA VAL A 373 39.05 38.02 10.32
C VAL A 373 38.35 37.24 11.44
N MET A 374 38.47 37.83 12.63
CA MET A 374 38.01 37.44 13.97
C MET A 374 36.51 37.06 14.07
N THR A 375 36.04 36.26 15.03
CA THR A 375 35.98 36.45 16.49
C THR A 375 35.42 35.12 17.04
N GLY A 376 36.00 34.39 17.99
CA GLY A 376 36.31 34.72 19.38
C GLY A 376 35.46 33.79 20.28
N TRP A 377 36.09 33.15 21.27
CA TRP A 377 35.61 32.68 22.59
C TRP A 377 36.24 31.32 23.02
N HIS A 378 37.33 31.50 23.77
CA HIS A 378 37.90 30.72 24.89
C HIS A 378 38.57 29.35 24.69
N GLU A 379 39.90 29.40 24.60
CA GLU A 379 40.80 28.43 25.20
C GLU A 379 40.89 28.67 26.72
N SER A 380 40.87 27.59 27.49
CA SER A 380 41.40 27.53 28.85
C SER A 380 42.46 26.45 28.88
N SER A 381 43.69 26.89 29.08
CA SER A 381 44.90 26.09 29.22
C SER A 381 44.84 25.28 30.51
N GLY A 382 45.04 23.98 30.40
CA GLY A 382 45.12 23.05 31.53
C GLY A 382 45.62 21.71 31.02
N ASP A 383 46.93 21.50 31.13
CA ASP A 383 47.64 20.27 30.84
C ASP A 383 47.18 19.18 31.82
N ASP A 384 46.46 18.19 31.33
CA ASP A 384 46.37 16.87 31.98
C ASP A 384 45.95 15.80 30.96
N GLY A 385 46.65 14.67 30.98
CA GLY A 385 46.52 13.58 30.02
C GLY A 385 45.11 12.98 29.96
N GLY A 386 44.39 13.23 28.87
CA GLY A 386 43.06 12.69 28.65
C GLY A 386 42.80 12.41 27.17
N ARG A 387 42.74 11.13 26.80
CA ARG A 387 42.36 10.67 25.45
C ARG A 387 40.94 11.18 25.14
N ALA A 388 40.81 12.29 24.41
CA ALA A 388 39.53 12.87 24.02
C ALA A 388 38.60 11.79 23.44
N SER A 389 37.42 11.63 24.08
CA SER A 389 36.44 10.60 23.77
C SER A 389 35.90 10.78 22.35
N ARG A 390 36.45 10.02 21.41
CA ARG A 390 35.96 9.95 20.04
C ARG A 390 34.50 9.46 20.06
N LEU A 391 33.57 10.31 19.65
CA LEU A 391 32.14 9.97 19.53
C LEU A 391 31.99 8.72 18.64
N THR A 392 31.29 7.71 19.14
CA THR A 392 31.24 6.38 18.52
C THR A 392 30.42 6.34 17.23
N HIS A 393 29.47 7.27 17.08
CA HIS A 393 28.50 7.31 15.98
C HIS A 393 28.82 8.35 14.89
N VAL A 394 30.01 8.95 14.90
CA VAL A 394 30.43 9.87 13.84
C VAL A 394 31.75 9.43 13.23
N ASP A 395 31.90 9.67 11.93
CA ASP A 395 33.19 9.56 11.28
C ASP A 395 34.09 10.71 11.74
N GLY A 396 35.19 10.38 12.41
CA GLY A 396 36.15 11.36 12.92
C GLY A 396 36.91 12.15 11.84
N ARG A 397 36.64 11.92 10.55
CA ARG A 397 37.19 12.72 9.43
C ARG A 397 36.16 13.61 8.73
N THR A 398 34.89 13.21 8.69
CA THR A 398 33.84 13.88 7.92
C THR A 398 32.72 14.46 8.78
N GLY A 399 32.57 14.01 10.04
CA GLY A 399 31.48 14.39 10.92
C GLY A 399 30.16 13.66 10.65
N ASP A 400 30.10 12.81 9.62
CA ASP A 400 28.89 12.12 9.21
C ASP A 400 28.50 11.01 10.21
N ALA A 401 27.20 10.87 10.44
CA ALA A 401 26.65 9.84 11.32
C ALA A 401 26.84 8.43 10.72
N ARG A 402 27.44 7.52 11.49
CA ARG A 402 27.71 6.14 11.08
C ARG A 402 27.27 5.13 12.14
N MET A 403 26.84 3.96 11.67
CA MET A 403 26.56 2.83 12.55
C MET A 403 27.88 2.34 13.18
N VAL A 404 27.83 1.99 14.46
CA VAL A 404 28.99 1.44 15.18
C VAL A 404 29.22 0.02 14.70
N ASP A 405 30.38 -0.28 14.14
CA ASP A 405 30.72 -1.66 13.79
C ASP A 405 30.84 -2.55 15.05
N VAL A 406 30.09 -3.63 15.08
CA VAL A 406 30.08 -4.64 16.15
C VAL A 406 30.64 -5.99 15.71
N SER A 407 31.18 -6.10 14.49
CA SER A 407 31.70 -7.33 13.91
C SER A 407 32.75 -8.02 14.78
N GLY A 408 33.64 -7.24 15.41
CA GLY A 408 34.69 -7.73 16.31
C GLY A 408 34.28 -7.98 17.77
N LYS A 409 33.00 -7.78 18.13
CA LYS A 409 32.51 -7.98 19.51
C LYS A 409 31.98 -9.41 19.68
N ARG A 410 32.28 -10.05 20.82
CA ARG A 410 31.70 -11.35 21.20
C ARG A 410 30.23 -11.16 21.57
N ALA A 411 29.38 -12.10 21.12
CA ALA A 411 27.99 -12.16 21.57
C ALA A 411 27.93 -12.60 23.04
N THR A 412 27.18 -11.86 23.86
CA THR A 412 26.99 -12.13 25.28
C THR A 412 25.52 -12.03 25.62
N ARG A 413 25.07 -12.74 26.66
CA ARG A 413 23.71 -12.58 27.19
C ARG A 413 23.61 -11.22 27.87
N ARG A 414 22.71 -10.37 27.39
CA ARG A 414 22.53 -8.99 27.82
C ARG A 414 21.10 -8.79 28.28
N THR A 415 20.96 -8.07 29.38
CA THR A 415 19.67 -7.71 29.95
C THR A 415 19.62 -6.21 30.11
N ALA A 416 18.47 -5.59 29.84
CA ALA A 416 18.23 -4.19 30.16
C ALA A 416 16.82 -4.02 30.72
N THR A 417 16.65 -3.06 31.62
CA THR A 417 15.37 -2.62 32.14
C THR A 417 15.25 -1.11 31.98
N ALA A 418 14.13 -0.65 31.41
CA ALA A 418 13.76 0.76 31.32
C ALA A 418 12.42 0.97 32.03
N VAL A 419 12.18 2.21 32.44
CA VAL A 419 10.94 2.64 33.08
C VAL A 419 10.39 3.90 32.41
N ALA A 420 9.09 4.13 32.56
CA ALA A 420 8.42 5.39 32.23
C ALA A 420 7.21 5.60 33.15
N ARG A 421 6.80 6.86 33.31
CA ARG A 421 5.62 7.25 34.07
C ARG A 421 4.68 8.06 33.19
N VAL A 422 3.39 7.83 33.28
CA VAL A 422 2.37 8.68 32.65
C VAL A 422 1.49 9.26 33.73
N ARG A 423 1.64 10.56 34.00
CA ARG A 423 0.83 11.29 34.99
C ARG A 423 -0.54 11.61 34.41
N LEU A 424 -1.57 11.42 35.24
CA LEU A 424 -2.98 11.54 34.88
C LEU A 424 -3.69 12.50 35.83
N ASP A 425 -4.87 12.97 35.42
CA ASP A 425 -5.80 13.63 36.33
C ASP A 425 -6.68 12.59 37.07
N GLU A 426 -7.47 13.07 38.03
CA GLU A 426 -8.33 12.23 38.87
C GLU A 426 -9.38 11.48 38.04
N THR A 427 -10.01 12.18 37.08
CA THR A 427 -11.03 11.61 36.20
C THR A 427 -10.48 10.45 35.37
N THR A 428 -9.32 10.65 34.74
CA THR A 428 -8.68 9.62 33.91
C THR A 428 -8.21 8.45 34.75
N THR A 429 -7.63 8.72 35.92
CA THR A 429 -7.20 7.68 36.88
C THR A 429 -8.37 6.78 37.25
N ARG A 430 -9.52 7.37 37.59
CA ARG A 430 -10.73 6.62 37.92
C ARG A 430 -11.25 5.79 36.75
N LEU A 431 -11.29 6.35 35.54
CA LEU A 431 -11.76 5.62 34.36
C LEU A 431 -10.87 4.42 34.00
N ILE A 432 -9.55 4.53 34.20
CA ILE A 432 -8.65 3.38 34.01
C ILE A 432 -8.86 2.33 35.12
N ALA A 433 -9.04 2.75 36.37
CA ALA A 433 -9.29 1.84 37.49
C ALA A 433 -10.60 1.04 37.33
N GLU A 434 -11.63 1.66 36.74
CA GLU A 434 -12.94 1.08 36.47
C GLU A 434 -13.03 0.38 35.10
N ASP A 435 -11.95 0.36 34.31
CA ASP A 435 -11.91 -0.12 32.91
C ASP A 435 -13.02 0.50 32.02
N ALA A 436 -13.33 1.78 32.27
CA ALA A 436 -14.44 2.51 31.66
C ALA A 436 -13.99 3.47 30.54
N CYS A 437 -12.74 3.37 30.08
CA CYS A 437 -12.23 4.19 28.99
C CYS A 437 -12.91 3.81 27.65
N LYS A 438 -13.38 4.83 26.90
CA LYS A 438 -14.12 4.62 25.62
C LYS A 438 -13.36 3.80 24.57
N LYS A 439 -12.04 3.83 24.60
CA LYS A 439 -11.17 3.11 23.65
C LYS A 439 -10.83 1.68 24.10
N GLY A 440 -11.30 1.23 25.27
CA GLY A 440 -11.04 -0.08 25.85
C GLY A 440 -9.91 -0.07 26.89
N ASP A 441 -9.44 -1.27 27.25
CA ASP A 441 -8.44 -1.50 28.30
C ASP A 441 -7.09 -0.83 28.00
N VAL A 442 -6.83 0.25 28.73
CA VAL A 442 -5.65 1.09 28.56
C VAL A 442 -4.35 0.36 28.92
N LEU A 443 -4.35 -0.40 30.02
CA LEU A 443 -3.14 -1.03 30.54
C LEU A 443 -2.73 -2.21 29.65
N SER A 444 -3.68 -3.04 29.22
CA SER A 444 -3.38 -4.15 28.31
C SER A 444 -2.92 -3.66 26.94
N MET A 445 -3.52 -2.60 26.41
CA MET A 445 -3.07 -2.00 25.15
C MET A 445 -1.67 -1.40 25.26
N ALA A 446 -1.35 -0.72 26.38
CA ALA A 446 -0.01 -0.19 26.62
C ALA A 446 1.05 -1.31 26.68
N ARG A 447 0.77 -2.43 27.36
CA ARG A 447 1.66 -3.60 27.41
C ARG A 447 1.91 -4.17 26.02
N LEU A 448 0.84 -4.41 25.24
CA LEU A 448 0.94 -4.95 23.89
C LEU A 448 1.74 -4.03 22.96
N ALA A 449 1.44 -2.73 23.01
CA ALA A 449 2.13 -1.72 22.21
C ALA A 449 3.62 -1.66 22.52
N GLY A 450 4.01 -1.70 23.81
CA GLY A 450 5.41 -1.75 24.22
C GLY A 450 6.13 -3.00 23.71
N VAL A 451 5.52 -4.19 23.78
CA VAL A 451 6.11 -5.44 23.26
C VAL A 451 6.30 -5.38 21.75
N CYS A 452 5.34 -4.84 21.00
CA CYS A 452 5.45 -4.65 19.56
C CYS A 452 6.57 -3.64 19.21
N ALA A 453 6.67 -2.54 19.97
CA ALA A 453 7.65 -1.50 19.76
C ALA A 453 9.09 -1.99 19.96
N ALA A 454 9.35 -2.78 20.99
CA ALA A 454 10.66 -3.39 21.23
C ALA A 454 11.17 -4.20 20.03
N LYS A 455 10.27 -4.93 19.35
CA LYS A 455 10.60 -5.74 18.17
C LYS A 455 10.91 -4.91 16.92
N MET A 456 10.54 -3.63 16.93
CA MET A 456 10.69 -2.70 15.81
C MET A 456 11.72 -1.59 16.07
N THR A 457 12.45 -1.63 17.20
CA THR A 457 13.38 -0.56 17.61
C THR A 457 14.36 -0.14 16.52
N TRP A 458 14.98 -1.08 15.81
CA TRP A 458 15.92 -0.78 14.72
C TRP A 458 15.28 -0.08 13.50
N GLN A 459 13.96 -0.17 13.34
CA GLN A 459 13.21 0.57 12.30
C GLN A 459 12.85 1.99 12.76
N LEU A 460 12.73 2.21 14.07
CA LEU A 460 12.28 3.46 14.66
C LEU A 460 13.45 4.38 15.04
N ILE A 461 14.55 3.81 15.54
CA ILE A 461 15.73 4.55 15.98
C ILE A 461 16.86 4.35 14.96
N PRO A 462 17.28 5.41 14.23
CA PRO A 462 18.37 5.32 13.27
C PRO A 462 19.65 4.76 13.90
N LEU A 463 20.40 3.97 13.12
CA LEU A 463 21.70 3.43 13.50
C LEU A 463 21.69 2.45 14.69
N CYS A 464 20.51 2.05 15.19
CA CYS A 464 20.37 0.87 16.03
C CYS A 464 20.58 -0.40 15.20
N HIS A 465 21.23 -1.40 15.80
CA HIS A 465 21.36 -2.70 15.16
C HIS A 465 20.04 -3.47 15.27
N GLN A 466 19.78 -4.35 14.32
CA GLN A 466 18.72 -5.33 14.48
C GLN A 466 19.18 -6.39 15.49
N ILE A 467 18.54 -6.42 16.66
CA ILE A 467 18.83 -7.35 17.75
C ILE A 467 17.78 -8.46 17.81
N ARG A 468 18.22 -9.71 18.02
CA ARG A 468 17.31 -10.83 18.27
C ARG A 468 16.94 -10.85 19.76
N LEU A 469 15.71 -10.47 20.08
CA LEU A 469 15.19 -10.56 21.45
C LEU A 469 14.90 -12.02 21.85
N ASP A 470 15.48 -12.46 22.97
CA ASP A 470 15.18 -13.75 23.60
C ASP A 470 13.86 -13.66 24.38
N VAL A 471 13.69 -12.58 25.14
CA VAL A 471 12.44 -12.22 25.79
C VAL A 471 12.32 -10.71 25.91
N VAL A 472 11.08 -10.21 25.84
CA VAL A 472 10.72 -8.86 26.24
C VAL A 472 9.44 -8.92 27.06
N THR A 473 9.46 -8.28 28.22
CA THR A 473 8.31 -8.12 29.11
C THR A 473 8.04 -6.65 29.30
N VAL A 474 6.78 -6.25 29.10
CA VAL A 474 6.32 -4.89 29.40
C VAL A 474 5.20 -5.00 30.41
N ASP A 475 5.37 -4.33 31.53
CA ASP A 475 4.36 -4.19 32.55
C ASP A 475 3.89 -2.73 32.62
N ALA A 476 2.59 -2.53 32.75
CA ALA A 476 1.96 -1.23 32.89
C ALA A 476 0.94 -1.33 34.02
N ARG A 477 1.17 -0.60 35.12
CA ARG A 477 0.32 -0.64 36.32
C ARG A 477 -0.20 0.74 36.63
N LEU A 478 -1.47 0.83 37.00
CA LEU A 478 -2.03 2.06 37.55
C LEU A 478 -1.66 2.18 39.03
N ASP A 479 -1.04 3.30 39.39
CA ASP A 479 -0.92 3.77 40.76
C ASP A 479 -1.98 4.85 40.99
N VAL A 480 -3.03 4.49 41.73
CA VAL A 480 -4.15 5.39 42.03
C VAL A 480 -3.73 6.52 42.97
N GLY A 481 -2.81 6.25 43.91
CA GLY A 481 -2.33 7.23 44.88
C GLY A 481 -1.49 8.32 44.21
N ARG A 482 -0.61 7.93 43.29
CA ARG A 482 0.24 8.84 42.50
C ARG A 482 -0.44 9.38 41.24
N ARG A 483 -1.68 8.94 40.95
CA ARG A 483 -2.45 9.29 39.74
C ARG A 483 -1.62 9.09 38.47
N ALA A 484 -0.98 7.93 38.36
CA ALA A 484 -0.03 7.66 37.29
C ALA A 484 -0.08 6.22 36.81
N VAL A 485 0.28 6.00 35.55
CA VAL A 485 0.61 4.66 35.03
C VAL A 485 2.11 4.48 35.04
N LEU A 486 2.58 3.49 35.79
CA LEU A 486 3.98 3.08 35.88
C LEU A 486 4.25 1.98 34.86
N ILE A 487 5.25 2.19 34.02
CA ILE A 487 5.61 1.29 32.93
C ILE A 487 7.03 0.79 33.15
N THR A 488 7.21 -0.53 33.12
CA THR A 488 8.52 -1.18 33.21
C THR A 488 8.70 -2.12 32.04
N ALA A 489 9.76 -1.94 31.27
CA ALA A 489 10.12 -2.83 30.16
C ALA A 489 11.47 -3.50 30.45
N THR A 490 11.50 -4.82 30.39
CA THR A 490 12.73 -5.61 30.53
C THR A 490 12.91 -6.48 29.30
N ALA A 491 14.11 -6.48 28.74
CA ALA A 491 14.45 -7.29 27.58
C ALA A 491 15.77 -8.04 27.80
N VAL A 492 15.85 -9.24 27.23
CA VAL A 492 17.03 -10.08 27.21
C VAL A 492 17.35 -10.44 25.76
N SER A 493 18.64 -10.45 25.43
CA SER A 493 19.13 -10.90 24.13
C SER A 493 20.53 -11.48 24.26
N THR A 494 20.87 -12.44 23.41
CA THR A 494 22.25 -12.92 23.23
C THR A 494 22.84 -12.34 21.95
N ASP A 495 23.50 -11.17 22.05
CA ASP A 495 23.98 -10.40 20.89
C ASP A 495 25.30 -9.63 21.16
N ARG A 496 25.85 -9.04 20.12
CA ARG A 496 27.11 -8.27 20.10
C ARG A 496 26.94 -6.82 20.56
N THR A 497 25.70 -6.35 20.66
CA THR A 497 25.32 -5.02 21.14
C THR A 497 24.27 -5.13 22.26
N GLY A 498 24.12 -4.07 23.06
CA GLY A 498 23.16 -4.03 24.16
C GLY A 498 21.72 -3.82 23.71
N VAL A 499 20.80 -4.20 24.61
CA VAL A 499 19.33 -4.24 24.40
C VAL A 499 18.62 -3.05 25.08
N GLU A 500 19.37 -2.00 25.40
CA GLU A 500 18.87 -0.82 26.12
C GLU A 500 17.79 -0.09 25.31
N MET A 501 18.00 0.03 24.00
CA MET A 501 17.12 0.80 23.13
C MET A 501 15.78 0.11 22.92
N GLU A 502 15.74 -1.22 22.95
CA GLU A 502 14.52 -2.01 22.89
C GLU A 502 13.62 -1.74 24.10
N CYS A 503 14.21 -1.69 25.31
CA CYS A 503 13.46 -1.35 26.52
C CYS A 503 12.99 0.12 26.52
N MET A 504 13.85 1.06 26.13
CA MET A 504 13.50 2.48 26.07
C MET A 504 12.40 2.76 25.05
N THR A 505 12.47 2.11 23.88
CA THR A 505 11.44 2.22 22.84
C THR A 505 10.12 1.61 23.31
N ALA A 506 10.17 0.47 24.01
CA ALA A 506 8.99 -0.16 24.59
C ALA A 506 8.29 0.77 25.59
N CYS A 507 9.03 1.36 26.52
CA CYS A 507 8.51 2.31 27.50
C CYS A 507 7.92 3.56 26.83
N ALA A 508 8.61 4.14 25.86
CA ALA A 508 8.13 5.32 25.13
C ALA A 508 6.81 5.06 24.40
N VAL A 509 6.70 3.95 23.66
CA VAL A 509 5.49 3.64 22.91
C VAL A 509 4.34 3.20 23.81
N ALA A 510 4.62 2.45 24.87
CA ALA A 510 3.61 2.13 25.89
C ALA A 510 3.05 3.40 26.54
N ALA A 511 3.91 4.37 26.88
CA ALA A 511 3.49 5.64 27.45
C ALA A 511 2.65 6.49 26.48
N LEU A 512 3.06 6.57 25.21
CA LEU A 512 2.28 7.24 24.16
C LEU A 512 0.94 6.54 23.90
N THR A 513 0.86 5.23 24.12
CA THR A 513 -0.39 4.47 24.01
C THR A 513 -1.35 4.85 25.13
N VAL A 514 -0.87 4.92 26.38
CA VAL A 514 -1.68 5.44 27.50
C VAL A 514 -2.19 6.85 27.18
N TYR A 515 -1.31 7.72 26.68
CA TYR A 515 -1.71 9.08 26.26
C TYR A 515 -2.80 9.04 25.19
N ASP A 516 -2.62 8.30 24.09
CA ASP A 516 -3.59 8.25 23.00
C ASP A 516 -4.95 7.71 23.45
N MET A 517 -4.94 6.70 24.31
CA MET A 517 -6.14 6.08 24.86
C MET A 517 -6.96 7.06 25.72
N CYS A 518 -6.27 7.98 26.42
CA CYS A 518 -6.89 8.84 27.42
C CYS A 518 -7.04 10.32 27.01
N LYS A 519 -6.39 10.79 25.93
CA LYS A 519 -6.40 12.23 25.52
C LYS A 519 -7.78 12.83 25.19
N ALA A 520 -8.79 11.98 25.02
CA ALA A 520 -10.18 12.42 24.82
C ALA A 520 -10.89 12.75 26.14
N VAL A 521 -10.37 12.24 27.26
CA VAL A 521 -10.87 12.46 28.63
C VAL A 521 -10.15 13.65 29.26
N SER A 522 -8.83 13.69 29.15
CA SER A 522 -7.99 14.73 29.77
C SER A 522 -6.97 15.29 28.80
N ARG A 523 -6.69 16.58 28.92
CA ARG A 523 -5.62 17.28 28.20
C ARG A 523 -4.34 17.42 29.02
N ASP A 524 -4.37 17.09 30.30
CA ASP A 524 -3.29 17.33 31.27
C ASP A 524 -2.37 16.11 31.47
N ILE A 525 -2.50 15.12 30.59
CA ILE A 525 -1.67 13.91 30.60
C ILE A 525 -0.23 14.28 30.28
N VAL A 526 0.73 13.81 31.09
CA VAL A 526 2.16 14.05 30.85
C VAL A 526 2.93 12.74 30.88
N VAL A 527 3.76 12.53 29.87
CA VAL A 527 4.72 11.42 29.83
C VAL A 527 6.04 11.89 30.44
N GLU A 528 6.47 11.19 31.49
CA GLU A 528 7.58 11.57 32.34
C GLU A 528 8.54 10.37 32.52
N HIS A 529 9.79 10.68 32.87
CA HIS A 529 10.78 9.70 33.33
C HIS A 529 11.00 8.47 32.44
N ILE A 530 10.96 8.61 31.10
CA ILE A 530 11.45 7.56 30.20
C ILE A 530 12.97 7.44 30.41
N LYS A 531 13.41 6.44 31.18
CA LYS A 531 14.82 6.27 31.56
C LYS A 531 15.23 4.81 31.62
N LEU A 532 16.49 4.55 31.26
CA LEU A 532 17.12 3.24 31.49
C LEU A 532 17.36 3.07 32.99
N GLN A 533 16.80 2.02 33.58
CA GLN A 533 16.95 1.70 34.99
C GLN A 533 18.19 0.85 35.25
N SER A 534 18.41 -0.18 34.44
CA SER A 534 19.58 -1.04 34.56
C SER A 534 19.94 -1.75 33.26
N LYS A 535 21.18 -2.23 33.16
CA LYS A 535 21.67 -3.13 32.13
C LYS A 535 22.82 -4.00 32.63
N THR A 536 22.91 -5.22 32.12
CA THR A 536 23.96 -6.18 32.44
C THR A 536 24.43 -6.97 31.22
N GLY A 537 25.64 -7.54 31.30
CA GLY A 537 26.19 -8.44 30.28
C GLY A 537 26.90 -7.75 29.12
N GLY A 538 27.10 -6.43 29.24
CA GLY A 538 27.88 -5.61 28.30
C GLY A 538 29.33 -5.44 28.75
N LYS A 539 30.01 -4.42 28.21
CA LYS A 539 31.35 -4.04 28.69
C LYS A 539 31.30 -3.38 30.07
N ASN A 540 30.27 -2.57 30.30
CA ASN A 540 30.00 -1.90 31.56
C ASN A 540 28.54 -2.18 31.93
N ASP A 541 28.33 -2.72 33.12
CA ASP A 541 27.01 -2.86 33.72
C ASP A 541 26.61 -1.52 34.35
N TYR A 542 25.31 -1.28 34.42
CA TYR A 542 24.75 -0.03 34.94
C TYR A 542 23.47 -0.34 35.68
N ALA A 543 23.28 0.28 36.84
CA ALA A 543 22.03 0.29 37.57
C ALA A 543 21.90 1.65 38.24
N ARG A 544 20.72 2.26 38.15
CA ARG A 544 20.39 3.43 38.98
C ARG A 544 20.16 2.97 40.41
N CYS A 545 20.75 3.65 41.38
CA CYS A 545 20.43 3.48 42.80
C CYS A 545 18.94 3.79 43.02
N HIS A 546 18.30 3.09 43.94
CA HIS A 546 16.85 3.13 44.18
C HIS A 546 16.34 4.45 44.81
N ASP A 547 17.16 5.49 44.89
CA ASP A 547 16.87 6.75 45.59
C ASP A 547 16.19 7.80 44.68
N ASP A 548 15.15 7.39 43.94
CA ASP A 548 14.14 8.32 43.44
C ASP A 548 12.80 7.80 43.96
N ASP A 549 12.32 8.34 45.09
CA ASP A 549 10.94 8.21 45.56
C ASP A 549 9.89 8.77 44.56
N ASP A 550 10.33 9.17 43.37
CA ASP A 550 9.58 9.81 42.29
C ASP A 550 9.02 8.85 41.21
N LEU A 551 9.04 7.52 41.39
CA LEU A 551 8.32 6.60 40.48
C LEU A 551 6.86 6.41 40.87
#